data_AF-I4AEY9-F1
#
_entry.id   AF-I4AEY9-F1
#
_cell.length_a   1.000
_cell.length_b   1.000
_cell.length_c   1.000
_cell.angle_alpha   90.00
_cell.angle_beta   90.00
_cell.angle_gamma   90.00
#
_symmetry.space_group_name_H-M   'P 1'
#
loop_
_entity.id
_entity.type
_entity.pdbx_description
1 polymer ?
#
loop_
_entity_poly.entity_id
_entity_poly.type
_entity_poly.pdbx_seq_one_letter_code
_entity_poly.pdbx_strand_id
1 'polypeptide(L)'
;MKNYNLFTLYSILFFLFLFVSMPVFSQERGQMQRVGCICRDGVRQNTIGMGACSGHKGVKFWLYAEVSIYQQYANDLPAIPDSDLVQLTPEEARQIAKSIAKEVTETLPILYDGNKKETEENSLIEEERRELEKLKEENRQQQGIISTPSKRFEVLDFFIPFVMVLVVILLFLLIVMVIKKVL
;
A
#
# COMPACT_ATOMS: atom_id res chain seq x y z
N MET A 1 -44.33 -30.16 14.85
CA MET A 1 -44.22 -28.73 14.48
C MET A 1 -43.21 -28.09 15.43
N LYS A 2 -41.92 -27.88 15.10
CA LYS A 2 -41.38 -26.69 14.40
C LYS A 2 -39.84 -26.83 14.24
N ASN A 3 -39.33 -27.94 13.69
CA ASN A 3 -37.87 -28.11 13.51
C ASN A 3 -37.29 -27.25 12.37
N TYR A 4 -38.17 -26.66 11.55
CA TYR A 4 -37.79 -25.86 10.40
C TYR A 4 -37.06 -24.56 10.78
N ASN A 5 -37.36 -23.97 11.95
CA ASN A 5 -36.74 -22.71 12.39
C ASN A 5 -35.28 -22.85 12.82
N LEU A 6 -34.88 -24.04 13.27
CA LEU A 6 -33.51 -24.25 13.71
C LEU A 6 -32.56 -24.42 12.53
N PHE A 7 -33.01 -25.11 11.49
CA PHE A 7 -32.22 -25.37 10.29
C PHE A 7 -31.98 -24.07 9.49
N THR A 8 -32.99 -23.20 9.39
CA THR A 8 -32.83 -21.86 8.78
C THR A 8 -31.85 -20.99 9.54
N LEU A 9 -31.86 -21.04 10.87
CA LEU A 9 -30.96 -20.22 11.69
C LEU A 9 -29.50 -20.66 11.52
N TYR A 10 -29.22 -21.96 11.54
CA TYR A 10 -27.89 -22.49 11.23
C TYR A 10 -27.45 -22.18 9.80
N SER A 11 -28.36 -22.30 8.83
CA SER A 11 -28.06 -21.97 7.44
C SER A 11 -27.67 -20.50 7.27
N ILE A 12 -28.40 -19.56 7.89
CA ILE A 12 -28.10 -18.13 7.83
C ILE A 12 -26.75 -17.83 8.51
N LEU A 13 -26.48 -18.44 9.67
CA LEU A 13 -25.21 -18.27 10.38
C LEU A 13 -24.01 -18.81 9.58
N PHE A 14 -24.19 -19.96 8.92
CA PHE A 14 -23.17 -20.55 8.07
C PHE A 14 -22.89 -19.68 6.83
N PHE A 15 -23.92 -19.11 6.20
CA PHE A 15 -23.74 -18.16 5.09
C PHE A 15 -23.09 -16.84 5.52
N LEU A 16 -23.45 -16.31 6.70
CA LEU A 16 -22.80 -15.14 7.28
C LEU A 16 -21.33 -15.43 7.61
N PHE A 17 -21.04 -16.60 8.18
CA PHE A 17 -19.68 -17.04 8.47
C PHE A 17 -18.88 -17.20 7.17
N LEU A 18 -19.45 -17.79 6.11
CA LEU A 18 -18.79 -17.89 4.81
C LEU A 18 -18.52 -16.52 4.16
N PHE A 19 -19.43 -15.56 4.28
CA PHE A 19 -19.23 -14.21 3.75
C PHE A 19 -18.18 -13.41 4.52
N VAL A 20 -18.13 -13.54 5.84
CA VAL A 20 -17.11 -12.88 6.67
C VAL A 20 -15.74 -13.58 6.53
N SER A 21 -15.74 -14.88 6.26
CA SER A 21 -14.53 -15.67 6.12
C SER A 21 -13.94 -15.66 4.71
N MET A 22 -14.57 -15.00 3.72
CA MET A 22 -13.95 -14.75 2.42
C MET A 22 -12.81 -13.77 2.65
N PRO A 23 -11.55 -14.22 2.77
CA PRO A 23 -10.47 -13.28 2.83
C PRO A 23 -10.40 -12.73 1.41
N VAL A 24 -10.50 -11.42 1.26
CA VAL A 24 -10.14 -10.75 0.01
C VAL A 24 -8.64 -10.95 -0.19
N PHE A 25 -8.24 -12.15 -0.61
CA PHE A 25 -6.93 -12.46 -1.15
C PHE A 25 -6.93 -11.95 -2.59
N SER A 26 -6.99 -10.63 -2.75
CA SER A 26 -6.40 -10.00 -3.92
C SER A 26 -4.90 -10.19 -3.77
N GLN A 27 -4.42 -11.33 -4.26
CA GLN A 27 -3.01 -11.63 -4.32
C GLN A 27 -2.39 -10.68 -5.36
N GLU A 28 -1.92 -9.52 -4.91
CA GLU A 28 -1.00 -8.64 -5.64
C GLU A 28 0.31 -9.41 -5.85
N ARG A 29 0.31 -10.40 -6.74
CA ARG A 29 1.53 -11.10 -7.13
C ARG A 29 2.35 -10.15 -8.00
N GLY A 30 3.61 -9.95 -7.63
CA GLY A 30 4.61 -9.37 -8.52
C GLY A 30 4.64 -7.86 -8.60
N GLN A 31 4.08 -7.13 -7.62
CA GLN A 31 4.40 -5.71 -7.52
C GLN A 31 5.85 -5.55 -7.05
N MET A 32 6.71 -5.14 -7.99
CA MET A 32 8.09 -4.78 -7.75
C MET A 32 8.17 -3.32 -7.33
N GLN A 33 8.80 -3.05 -6.19
CA GLN A 33 9.05 -1.70 -5.69
C GLN A 33 10.54 -1.41 -5.67
N ARG A 34 10.92 -0.16 -5.92
CA ARG A 34 12.29 0.30 -5.70
C ARG A 34 12.54 0.42 -4.20
N VAL A 35 13.53 -0.32 -3.70
CA VAL A 35 13.83 -0.44 -2.26
C VAL A 35 15.16 0.19 -1.86
N GLY A 36 16.04 0.46 -2.82
CA GLY A 36 17.28 1.20 -2.57
C GLY A 36 18.22 1.22 -3.76
N CYS A 37 19.52 1.32 -3.47
CA CYS A 37 20.55 1.37 -4.49
C CYS A 37 21.89 0.80 -4.00
N ILE A 38 22.72 0.41 -4.97
CA ILE A 38 24.15 0.17 -4.79
C ILE A 38 24.88 1.34 -5.42
N CYS A 39 25.72 2.00 -4.64
CA CYS A 39 26.53 3.13 -5.10
C CYS A 39 27.76 2.66 -5.89
N ARG A 40 28.43 3.59 -6.61
CA ARG A 40 29.59 3.25 -7.45
C ARG A 40 30.81 2.77 -6.67
N ASP A 41 30.89 3.09 -5.39
CA ASP A 41 31.89 2.56 -4.45
C ASP A 41 31.52 1.19 -3.86
N GLY A 42 30.34 0.65 -4.19
CA GLY A 42 29.86 -0.65 -3.72
C GLY A 42 29.01 -0.58 -2.46
N VAL A 43 28.82 0.59 -1.85
CA VAL A 43 28.00 0.74 -0.65
C VAL A 43 26.52 0.55 -0.99
N ARG A 44 25.81 -0.30 -0.24
CA ARG A 44 24.36 -0.49 -0.33
C ARG A 44 23.64 0.53 0.56
N GLN A 45 22.59 1.16 0.04
CA GLN A 45 21.80 2.18 0.76
C GLN A 45 20.30 2.04 0.48
N ASN A 46 19.46 2.36 1.47
CA ASN A 46 17.99 2.29 1.38
C ASN A 46 17.38 3.53 0.70
N THR A 47 18.20 4.43 0.15
CA THR A 47 17.72 5.67 -0.44
C THR A 47 17.27 5.45 -1.88
N ILE A 48 16.02 5.83 -2.18
CA ILE A 48 15.36 5.54 -3.48
C ILE A 48 15.19 6.76 -4.39
N GLY A 49 15.57 7.94 -3.88
CA GLY A 49 15.32 9.24 -4.50
C GLY A 49 16.52 9.85 -5.20
N MET A 50 16.32 11.05 -5.75
CA MET A 50 17.41 11.88 -6.27
C MET A 50 18.44 12.15 -5.17
N GLY A 51 19.72 12.02 -5.51
CA GLY A 51 20.80 12.27 -4.57
C GLY A 51 21.14 11.11 -3.63
N ALA A 52 20.52 9.93 -3.78
CA ALA A 52 20.76 8.73 -2.96
C ALA A 52 22.25 8.47 -2.71
N CYS A 53 23.06 8.41 -3.77
CA CYS A 53 24.51 8.20 -3.68
C CYS A 53 25.33 9.49 -3.91
N SER A 54 24.85 10.66 -3.50
CA SER A 54 25.54 11.94 -3.72
C SER A 54 26.95 11.97 -3.12
N GLY A 55 27.14 11.38 -1.92
CA GLY A 55 28.46 11.21 -1.29
C GLY A 55 29.29 10.02 -1.81
N HIS A 56 28.69 9.15 -2.64
CA HIS A 56 29.23 7.83 -3.01
C HIS A 56 29.44 7.69 -4.53
N LYS A 57 29.78 8.80 -5.19
CA LYS A 57 30.06 8.87 -6.64
C LYS A 57 28.87 8.49 -7.53
N GLY A 58 27.64 8.57 -7.01
CA GLY A 58 26.42 8.29 -7.75
C GLY A 58 26.00 6.82 -7.70
N VAL A 59 24.81 6.56 -8.25
CA VAL A 59 24.17 5.24 -8.25
C VAL A 59 24.81 4.36 -9.32
N LYS A 60 25.16 3.12 -8.95
CA LYS A 60 25.59 2.07 -9.88
C LYS A 60 24.42 1.20 -10.31
N PHE A 61 23.62 0.74 -9.33
CA PHE A 61 22.42 -0.06 -9.57
C PHE A 61 21.29 0.41 -8.67
N TRP A 62 20.08 0.41 -9.19
CA TRP A 62 18.86 0.50 -8.41
C TRP A 62 18.43 -0.91 -8.00
N LEU A 63 18.01 -1.04 -6.74
CA LEU A 63 17.55 -2.30 -6.16
C LEU A 63 16.03 -2.30 -6.11
N TYR A 64 15.45 -3.35 -6.66
CA TYR A 64 14.01 -3.62 -6.67
C TYR A 64 13.74 -4.94 -5.97
N ALA A 65 12.67 -4.99 -5.19
CA ALA A 65 12.20 -6.21 -4.53
C ALA A 65 10.68 -6.30 -4.66
N GLU A 66 10.14 -7.51 -4.51
CA GLU A 66 8.70 -7.68 -4.35
C GLU A 66 8.25 -7.02 -3.05
N VAL A 67 7.11 -6.33 -3.07
CA VAL A 67 6.57 -5.61 -1.90
C VAL A 67 6.41 -6.54 -0.69
N SER A 68 5.98 -7.79 -0.89
CA SER A 68 5.85 -8.80 0.16
C SER A 68 7.17 -9.12 0.84
N ILE A 69 8.24 -9.33 0.06
CA ILE A 69 9.60 -9.60 0.56
C ILE A 69 10.11 -8.37 1.32
N TYR A 70 9.97 -7.17 0.75
CA TYR A 70 10.45 -5.95 1.42
C TYR A 70 9.75 -5.71 2.77
N GLN A 71 8.45 -5.97 2.85
CA GLN A 71 7.67 -5.88 4.09
C GLN A 71 8.08 -6.94 5.12
N GLN A 72 8.38 -8.16 4.68
CA GLN A 72 8.84 -9.25 5.56
C GLN A 72 10.10 -8.86 6.34
N TYR A 73 11.01 -8.09 5.72
CA TYR A 73 12.23 -7.60 6.35
C TYR A 73 12.08 -6.21 6.99
N ALA A 74 10.85 -5.80 7.32
CA ALA A 74 10.57 -4.52 7.98
C ALA A 74 11.19 -3.29 7.30
N ASN A 75 11.34 -3.31 5.97
CA ASN A 75 11.97 -2.27 5.16
C ASN A 75 13.49 -2.09 5.40
N ASP A 76 14.17 -3.13 5.88
CA ASP A 76 15.62 -3.11 6.10
C ASP A 76 16.38 -3.80 4.96
N LEU A 77 16.81 -3.02 3.96
CA LEU A 77 17.47 -3.53 2.75
C LEU A 77 18.74 -4.37 2.99
N PRO A 78 19.63 -4.07 3.97
CA PRO A 78 20.78 -4.91 4.26
C PRO A 78 20.42 -6.33 4.73
N ALA A 79 19.21 -6.52 5.28
CA ALA A 79 18.73 -7.83 5.72
C ALA A 79 18.19 -8.69 4.57
N ILE A 80 17.92 -8.10 3.40
CA ILE A 80 17.36 -8.79 2.23
C ILE A 80 18.48 -9.48 1.45
N PRO A 81 18.37 -10.79 1.17
CA PRO A 81 19.39 -11.52 0.43
C PRO A 81 19.43 -11.07 -1.04
N ASP A 82 20.62 -11.08 -1.62
CA ASP A 82 20.87 -10.60 -2.98
C ASP A 82 20.11 -11.40 -4.05
N SER A 83 19.74 -12.65 -3.76
CA SER A 83 18.90 -13.50 -4.62
C SER A 83 17.51 -12.92 -4.86
N ASP A 84 17.01 -12.15 -3.90
CA ASP A 84 15.65 -11.63 -3.88
C ASP A 84 15.61 -10.17 -4.38
N LEU A 85 16.76 -9.63 -4.78
CA LEU A 85 16.92 -8.27 -5.27
C LEU A 85 17.18 -8.28 -6.77
N VAL A 86 16.33 -7.58 -7.50
CA VAL A 86 16.56 -7.28 -8.91
C VAL A 86 17.42 -6.03 -9.01
N GLN A 87 18.58 -6.16 -9.63
CA GLN A 87 19.51 -5.05 -9.87
C GLN A 87 19.28 -4.51 -11.28
N LEU A 88 18.95 -3.21 -11.38
CA LEU A 88 18.78 -2.52 -12.65
C LEU A 88 19.77 -1.37 -12.75
N THR A 89 20.44 -1.24 -13.89
CA THR A 89 21.23 -0.04 -14.17
C THR A 89 20.31 1.19 -14.28
N PRO A 90 20.80 2.41 -14.02
CA PRO A 90 20.03 3.63 -14.22
C PRO A 90 19.44 3.75 -15.63
N GLU A 91 20.17 3.27 -16.64
CA GLU A 91 19.78 3.27 -18.04
C GLU A 91 18.64 2.27 -18.30
N GLU A 92 18.74 1.03 -17.81
CA GLU A 92 17.68 0.02 -17.92
C GLU A 92 16.42 0.46 -17.19
N ALA A 93 16.55 0.98 -15.97
CA ALA A 93 15.41 1.46 -15.18
C ALA A 93 14.67 2.60 -15.91
N ARG A 94 15.39 3.49 -16.62
CA ARG A 94 14.78 4.53 -17.46
C ARG A 94 14.08 3.96 -18.69
N GLN A 95 14.67 2.94 -19.33
CA GLN A 95 14.05 2.30 -20.49
C GLN A 95 12.74 1.60 -20.12
N ILE A 96 12.72 0.87 -19.00
CA ILE A 96 11.52 0.21 -18.47
C ILE A 96 10.44 1.25 -18.12
N ALA A 97 10.81 2.34 -17.45
CA ALA A 97 9.87 3.40 -17.14
C ALA A 97 9.27 4.04 -18.41
N LYS A 98 10.09 4.22 -19.46
CA LYS A 98 9.64 4.77 -20.74
C LYS A 98 8.70 3.81 -21.49
N SER A 99 8.98 2.50 -21.48
CA SER A 99 8.09 1.53 -22.11
C SER A 99 6.74 1.43 -21.41
N ILE A 100 6.74 1.43 -20.07
CA ILE A 100 5.49 1.44 -19.28
C ILE A 100 4.71 2.72 -19.55
N ALA A 101 5.35 3.88 -19.52
CA ALA A 101 4.68 5.15 -19.81
C ALA A 101 4.04 5.14 -21.20
N LYS A 102 4.75 4.62 -22.21
CA LYS A 102 4.24 4.48 -23.57
C LYS A 102 3.02 3.56 -23.64
N GLU A 103 3.10 2.37 -23.02
CA GLU A 103 2.00 1.40 -22.97
C GLU A 103 0.76 1.99 -22.26
N VAL A 104 0.95 2.69 -21.15
CA VAL A 104 -0.13 3.38 -20.42
C VAL A 104 -0.75 4.46 -21.28
N THR A 105 0.05 5.26 -22.00
CA THR A 105 -0.50 6.29 -22.90
C THR A 105 -1.24 5.72 -24.10
N GLU A 106 -0.81 4.55 -24.63
CA GLU A 106 -1.49 3.88 -25.75
C GLU A 106 -2.81 3.22 -25.30
N THR A 107 -2.86 2.69 -24.08
CA THR A 107 -4.06 2.04 -23.51
C THR A 107 -5.08 3.03 -22.96
N LEU A 108 -4.66 4.24 -22.57
CA LEU A 108 -5.52 5.33 -22.11
C LEU A 108 -5.37 6.58 -23.00
N PRO A 109 -5.89 6.56 -24.24
CA PRO A 109 -5.75 7.68 -25.18
C PRO A 109 -6.55 8.94 -24.80
N ILE A 110 -7.20 9.00 -23.63
CA ILE A 110 -8.25 9.99 -23.34
C ILE A 110 -7.75 11.23 -22.56
N LEU A 111 -6.47 11.34 -22.17
CA LEU A 111 -6.05 12.42 -21.26
C LEU A 111 -4.81 13.24 -21.64
N TYR A 112 -4.18 13.05 -22.80
CA TYR A 112 -3.04 13.90 -23.19
C TYR A 112 -3.07 14.30 -24.68
N ASP A 113 -3.71 15.44 -24.97
CA ASP A 113 -3.57 16.17 -26.24
C ASP A 113 -2.41 17.16 -26.10
N GLY A 114 -1.20 16.70 -26.40
CA GLY A 114 0.06 17.39 -26.13
C GLY A 114 0.55 18.33 -27.23
N ASN A 115 -0.32 18.98 -28.02
CA ASN A 115 0.16 19.76 -29.18
C ASN A 115 -0.36 21.21 -29.29
N LYS A 116 -0.77 21.85 -28.18
CA LYS A 116 -1.24 23.25 -28.26
C LYS A 116 -0.90 24.19 -27.10
N LYS A 117 -0.09 23.79 -26.10
CA LYS A 117 0.03 24.54 -24.83
C LYS A 117 1.44 24.96 -24.38
N GLU A 118 2.51 24.69 -25.10
CA GLU A 118 3.88 24.97 -24.60
C GLU A 118 4.18 26.44 -24.23
N THR A 119 3.49 27.43 -24.81
CA THR A 119 3.76 28.85 -24.53
C THR A 119 2.96 29.42 -23.36
N GLU A 120 1.73 28.94 -23.13
CA GLU A 120 0.84 29.41 -22.05
C GLU A 120 1.01 28.59 -20.77
N GLU A 121 1.43 27.33 -20.92
CA GLU A 121 1.71 26.42 -19.81
C GLU A 121 2.99 26.83 -19.06
N ASN A 122 4.00 27.41 -19.73
CA ASN A 122 5.18 27.92 -19.04
C ASN A 122 4.87 29.07 -18.06
N SER A 123 3.92 29.96 -18.39
CA SER A 123 3.49 31.01 -17.46
C SER A 123 2.67 30.46 -16.30
N LEU A 124 1.81 29.46 -16.56
CA LEU A 124 1.01 28.83 -15.52
C LEU A 124 1.88 27.97 -14.58
N ILE A 125 2.85 27.23 -15.13
CA ILE A 125 3.79 26.40 -14.38
C ILE A 125 4.68 27.28 -13.47
N GLU A 126 5.08 28.47 -13.93
CA GLU A 126 5.89 29.41 -13.12
C GLU A 126 5.06 30.05 -11.99
N GLU A 127 3.75 30.19 -12.17
CA GLU A 127 2.82 30.65 -11.13
C GLU A 127 2.52 29.53 -10.12
N GLU A 128 2.22 28.32 -10.59
CA GLU A 128 1.99 27.14 -9.76
C GLU A 128 3.24 26.76 -8.96
N ARG A 129 4.45 26.89 -9.53
CA ARG A 129 5.71 26.70 -8.81
C ARG A 129 5.85 27.68 -7.64
N ARG A 130 5.47 28.95 -7.82
CA ARG A 130 5.50 29.97 -6.76
C ARG A 130 4.49 29.68 -5.65
N GLU A 131 3.31 29.17 -5.99
CA GLU A 131 2.32 28.74 -4.99
C GLU A 131 2.79 27.50 -4.23
N LEU A 132 3.37 26.52 -4.93
CA LEU A 132 3.91 25.30 -4.34
C LEU A 132 5.07 25.61 -3.37
N GLU A 133 5.92 26.59 -3.69
CA GLU A 133 6.99 27.04 -2.78
C GLU A 133 6.42 27.69 -1.51
N LYS A 134 5.36 28.50 -1.63
CA LYS A 134 4.67 29.07 -0.46
C LYS A 134 4.05 27.98 0.42
N LEU A 135 3.33 27.03 -0.19
CA LEU A 135 2.74 25.88 0.51
C LEU A 135 3.79 24.99 1.19
N LYS A 136 4.95 24.82 0.57
CA LYS A 136 6.07 24.05 1.13
C LYS A 136 6.69 24.75 2.31
N GLU A 137 6.81 26.08 2.28
CA GLU A 137 7.32 26.87 3.39
C GLU A 137 6.33 26.88 4.57
N GLU A 138 5.03 27.02 4.30
CA GLU A 138 3.96 26.86 5.29
C GLU A 138 3.97 25.47 5.92
N ASN A 139 4.14 24.41 5.12
CA ASN A 139 4.26 23.04 5.63
C ASN A 139 5.53 22.82 6.47
N ARG A 140 6.66 23.42 6.12
CA ARG A 140 7.88 23.36 6.96
C ARG A 140 7.65 24.00 8.32
N GLN A 141 6.92 25.13 8.35
CA GLN A 141 6.56 25.80 9.60
C GLN A 141 5.59 24.94 10.44
N GLN A 142 4.64 24.23 9.80
CA GLN A 142 3.74 23.31 10.49
C GLN A 142 4.41 22.01 10.95
N GLN A 143 5.36 21.48 10.17
CA GLN A 143 6.11 20.25 10.50
C GLN A 143 7.03 20.41 11.71
N GLY A 144 7.41 21.63 12.09
CA GLY A 144 8.14 21.90 13.33
C GLY A 144 7.31 21.75 14.62
N ILE A 145 5.97 21.67 14.52
CA ILE A 145 5.07 21.72 15.68
C ILE A 145 4.34 20.39 15.91
N ILE A 146 4.26 19.48 14.92
CA ILE A 146 3.39 18.30 14.99
C ILE A 146 4.16 17.03 14.62
N SER A 147 5.04 16.57 15.50
CA SER A 147 5.36 15.13 15.59
C SER A 147 4.33 14.47 16.52
N THR A 148 3.06 14.41 16.10
CA THR A 148 2.10 13.52 16.74
C THR A 148 2.05 12.20 15.98
N PRO A 149 2.08 11.06 16.69
CA PRO A 149 2.12 9.75 16.06
C PRO A 149 0.88 9.56 15.20
N SER A 150 1.12 9.25 13.93
CA SER A 150 0.13 8.84 12.93
C SER A 150 -0.83 7.82 13.55
N LYS A 151 -2.01 8.30 13.97
CA LYS A 151 -3.19 7.49 14.24
C LYS A 151 -3.69 6.94 12.90
N ARG A 152 -2.96 5.97 12.34
CA ARG A 152 -3.49 4.98 11.38
C ARG A 152 -4.20 3.85 12.14
N PHE A 153 -4.80 4.19 13.28
CA PHE A 153 -5.66 3.34 14.06
C PHE A 153 -7.10 3.84 13.89
N GLU A 154 -8.12 3.05 13.62
CA GLU A 154 -8.23 1.68 13.12
C GLU A 154 -9.71 1.59 12.76
N VAL A 155 -10.05 1.30 11.51
CA VAL A 155 -11.44 0.92 11.22
C VAL A 155 -11.76 -0.40 11.94
N LEU A 156 -10.73 -1.25 12.18
CA LEU A 156 -10.87 -2.50 12.93
C LEU A 156 -11.18 -2.32 14.42
N ASP A 157 -10.49 -1.45 15.17
CA ASP A 157 -10.84 -1.16 16.58
C ASP A 157 -12.31 -0.79 16.79
N PHE A 158 -12.93 -0.10 15.82
CA PHE A 158 -14.35 0.23 15.91
C PHE A 158 -15.25 -1.01 15.83
N PHE A 159 -14.87 -2.04 15.07
CA PHE A 159 -15.67 -3.25 14.88
C PHE A 159 -15.44 -4.33 15.94
N ILE A 160 -14.27 -4.37 16.58
CA ILE A 160 -13.94 -5.33 17.65
C ILE A 160 -15.02 -5.44 18.74
N PRO A 161 -15.56 -4.35 19.32
CA PRO A 161 -16.59 -4.46 20.36
C PRO A 161 -17.90 -5.06 19.84
N PHE A 162 -18.30 -4.76 18.60
CA PHE A 162 -19.52 -5.33 18.01
C PHE A 162 -19.39 -6.83 17.77
N VAL A 163 -18.22 -7.27 17.29
CA VAL A 163 -17.94 -8.70 17.07
C VAL A 163 -17.94 -9.45 18.41
N MET A 164 -17.34 -8.89 19.46
CA MET A 164 -17.35 -9.48 20.81
C MET A 164 -18.78 -9.65 21.36
N VAL A 165 -19.62 -8.61 21.25
CA VAL A 165 -21.02 -8.67 21.71
C VAL A 165 -21.81 -9.72 20.92
N LEU A 166 -21.62 -9.79 19.60
CA LEU A 166 -22.27 -10.78 18.75
C LEU A 166 -21.91 -12.22 19.18
N VAL A 167 -20.63 -12.49 19.43
CA VAL A 167 -20.14 -13.81 19.88
C VAL A 167 -20.77 -14.19 21.23
N VAL A 168 -20.86 -13.25 22.17
CA VAL A 168 -21.48 -13.50 23.49
C VAL A 168 -22.98 -13.82 23.34
N ILE A 169 -23.71 -13.09 22.51
CA ILE A 169 -25.14 -13.36 22.25
C ILE A 169 -25.32 -14.75 21.64
N LEU A 170 -24.49 -15.12 20.67
CA LEU A 170 -24.54 -16.44 20.04
C LEU A 170 -24.27 -17.58 21.03
N LEU A 171 -23.27 -17.41 21.91
CA LEU A 171 -22.95 -18.36 22.97
C LEU A 171 -24.12 -18.53 23.95
N PHE A 172 -24.74 -17.42 24.36
CA PHE A 172 -25.91 -17.45 25.25
C PHE A 172 -27.09 -18.19 24.63
N LEU A 173 -27.40 -17.93 23.35
CA LEU A 173 -28.48 -18.62 22.64
C LEU A 173 -28.22 -20.12 22.53
N LEU A 174 -26.97 -20.53 22.28
CA LEU A 174 -26.57 -21.95 22.28
C LEU A 174 -26.82 -22.62 23.64
N ILE A 175 -26.46 -21.97 24.74
CA ILE A 175 -26.66 -22.50 26.09
C ILE A 175 -28.16 -22.70 26.38
N VAL A 176 -28.98 -21.69 26.11
CA VAL A 176 -30.44 -21.76 26.32
C VAL A 176 -31.06 -22.89 25.49
N MET A 177 -30.59 -23.07 24.26
CA MET A 177 -31.01 -24.16 23.39
C MET A 177 -30.68 -25.55 23.94
N VAL A 178 -29.48 -25.74 24.50
CA VAL A 178 -29.08 -27.01 25.11
C VAL A 178 -29.93 -27.30 26.35
N ILE A 179 -30.10 -26.33 27.24
CA ILE A 179 -30.91 -26.48 28.46
C ILE A 179 -32.34 -26.92 28.12
N LYS A 180 -32.98 -26.25 27.16
CA LYS A 180 -34.35 -26.56 26.73
C LYS A 180 -34.50 -27.93 26.06
N LYS A 181 -33.40 -28.51 25.56
CA LYS A 181 -33.42 -29.85 24.96
C LYS A 181 -33.19 -30.95 26.00
N VAL A 182 -32.52 -30.61 27.10
CA VAL A 182 -32.21 -31.54 28.20
C VAL A 182 -33.35 -31.63 29.21
N LEU A 183 -34.04 -30.52 29.45
CA LEU A 183 -35.30 -30.46 30.22
C LEU A 183 -36.50 -30.87 29.35
#